data_AF-A0A2S6RUH2-F1
#
_entry.id   AF-A0A2S6RUH2-F1
#
_cell.length_a   1.000
_cell.length_b   1.000
_cell.length_c   1.000
_cell.angle_alpha   90.00
_cell.angle_beta   90.00
_cell.angle_gamma   90.00
#
_symmetry.space_group_name_H-M   'P 1'
#
loop_
_entity.id
_entity.type
_entity.pdbx_description
1 polymer ?
#
loop_
_entity_poly.entity_id
_entity_poly.type
_entity_poly.pdbx_seq_one_letter_code
_entity_poly.pdbx_strand_id
1 'polypeptide(L)'
;RHLQRTEVREAEEFFSKTQKGSSAMPHKKNPVLSENLTGLSRYIRSAVIPMLENIALWHERDISHSSVERILAPDVTIGLNFAINRATKLISNLKVYPENMKKNLNLLNGLVFSQALLLELIEKKGVDRQTAYDVVQKNAMTVWKTKENFLDVIKKDKRINGVISDSELKKLFNEKNYLKKIDYIFSKVFKI
;
A
#
# COMPACT_ATOMS: atom_id res chain seq x y z
N ARG A 1 1.26 -0.80 -9.54
CA ARG A 1 0.17 0.02 -10.16
C ARG A 1 -0.20 1.24 -9.32
N HIS A 2 -0.83 1.10 -8.14
CA HIS A 2 -1.29 2.26 -7.35
C HIS A 2 -0.19 3.26 -6.98
N LEU A 3 1.00 2.77 -6.60
CA LEU A 3 2.15 3.61 -6.24
C LEU A 3 2.71 4.42 -7.43
N GLN A 4 2.39 4.06 -8.67
CA GLN A 4 2.86 4.74 -9.88
C GLN A 4 1.83 5.75 -10.44
N ARG A 5 0.65 5.89 -9.81
CA ARG A 5 -0.30 6.94 -10.20
C ARG A 5 0.34 8.32 -10.05
N THR A 6 -0.04 9.25 -10.92
CA THR A 6 0.53 10.61 -10.99
C THR A 6 0.45 11.36 -9.66
N GLU A 7 -0.61 11.13 -8.88
CA GLU A 7 -0.86 11.77 -7.59
C GLU A 7 -0.06 11.14 -6.44
N VAL A 8 0.51 9.94 -6.64
CA VAL A 8 1.23 9.17 -5.62
C VAL A 8 2.73 9.15 -5.90
N ARG A 9 3.15 8.58 -7.04
CA ARG A 9 4.56 8.47 -7.49
C ARG A 9 5.57 8.00 -6.43
N GLU A 10 5.19 7.03 -5.61
CA GLU A 10 6.10 6.42 -4.63
C GLU A 10 6.96 5.32 -5.23
N ALA A 11 6.49 4.70 -6.32
CA ALA A 11 7.26 3.73 -7.09
C ALA A 11 6.95 3.82 -8.58
N GLU A 12 7.90 3.45 -9.42
CA GLU A 12 7.77 3.44 -10.88
C GLU A 12 8.46 2.20 -11.47
N GLU A 13 7.77 1.48 -12.36
CA GLU A 13 8.39 0.42 -13.16
C GLU A 13 9.58 0.98 -13.95
N PHE A 14 10.65 0.20 -14.07
CA PHE A 14 11.78 0.61 -14.87
C PHE A 14 11.37 0.87 -16.32
N PHE A 15 11.73 2.06 -16.81
CA PHE A 15 11.47 2.50 -18.17
C PHE A 15 12.81 2.69 -18.87
N SER A 16 13.08 1.88 -19.91
CA SER A 16 14.35 1.95 -20.64
C SER A 16 14.39 3.18 -21.54
N LYS A 17 15.60 3.63 -21.92
CA LYS A 17 15.78 4.80 -22.82
C LYS A 17 15.12 4.61 -24.19
N THR A 18 14.99 3.37 -24.65
CA THR A 18 14.42 3.02 -25.96
C THR A 18 12.92 2.70 -25.90
N GLN A 19 12.36 2.57 -24.71
CA GLN A 19 10.95 2.24 -24.52
C GLN A 19 10.07 3.45 -24.89
N LYS A 20 9.00 3.22 -25.65
CA LYS A 20 7.96 4.22 -25.92
C LYS A 20 6.79 3.97 -24.98
N GLY A 21 6.37 4.99 -24.23
CA GLY A 21 5.32 4.87 -23.22
C GLY A 21 3.91 5.14 -23.76
N SER A 22 3.82 5.90 -24.85
CA SER A 22 2.61 6.16 -25.64
C SER A 22 3.02 6.61 -27.04
N SER A 23 2.18 6.38 -28.05
CA SER A 23 2.40 6.86 -29.42
C SER A 23 2.34 8.38 -29.54
N ALA A 24 1.52 9.04 -28.71
CA ALA A 24 1.23 10.48 -28.80
C ALA A 24 1.71 11.32 -27.61
N MET A 25 2.09 10.69 -26.48
CA MET A 25 2.45 11.41 -25.25
C MET A 25 3.82 10.96 -24.73
N PRO A 26 4.92 11.67 -25.07
CA PRO A 26 6.29 11.27 -24.75
C PRO A 26 6.59 11.17 -23.24
N HIS A 27 5.84 11.89 -22.40
CA HIS A 27 6.02 11.90 -20.94
C HIS A 27 5.31 10.74 -20.23
N LYS A 28 4.46 9.98 -20.93
CA LYS A 28 3.58 8.99 -20.29
C LYS A 28 4.36 7.74 -19.88
N LYS A 29 4.41 7.46 -18.58
CA LYS A 29 5.03 6.26 -18.01
C LYS A 29 3.99 5.38 -17.33
N ASN A 30 3.57 4.31 -18.00
CA ASN A 30 2.52 3.43 -17.51
C ASN A 30 3.10 2.18 -16.84
N PRO A 31 2.43 1.62 -15.82
CA PRO A 31 2.82 0.35 -15.19
C PRO A 31 2.39 -0.87 -16.05
N VAL A 32 2.83 -0.92 -17.31
CA VAL A 32 2.35 -1.90 -18.30
C VAL A 32 2.71 -3.33 -17.94
N LEU A 33 3.83 -3.54 -17.24
CA LEU A 33 4.25 -4.87 -16.82
C LEU A 33 3.31 -5.37 -15.71
N SER A 34 2.99 -4.53 -14.72
CA SER A 34 2.02 -4.87 -13.66
C SER A 34 0.62 -5.08 -14.21
N GLU A 35 0.20 -4.28 -15.21
CA GLU A 35 -1.10 -4.43 -15.88
C GLU A 35 -1.18 -5.75 -16.64
N ASN A 36 -0.12 -6.12 -17.37
CA ASN A 36 -0.01 -7.42 -18.01
C ASN A 36 -0.05 -8.59 -17.00
N LEU A 37 0.69 -8.50 -15.89
CA LEU A 37 0.65 -9.49 -14.82
C LEU A 37 -0.76 -9.65 -14.23
N THR A 38 -1.52 -8.56 -14.13
CA THR A 38 -2.93 -8.60 -13.70
C THR A 38 -3.78 -9.41 -14.70
N GLY A 39 -3.55 -9.23 -16.01
CA GLY A 39 -4.22 -10.00 -17.06
C GLY A 39 -3.87 -11.49 -17.02
N LEU A 40 -2.57 -11.83 -16.93
CA LEU A 40 -2.11 -13.22 -16.81
C LEU A 40 -2.72 -13.92 -15.59
N SER A 41 -2.83 -13.20 -14.46
CA SER A 41 -3.46 -13.73 -13.25
C SER A 41 -4.94 -14.10 -13.46
N ARG A 42 -5.68 -13.36 -14.31
CA ARG A 42 -7.07 -13.70 -14.66
C ARG A 42 -7.13 -14.96 -15.52
N TYR A 43 -6.25 -15.06 -16.52
CA TYR A 43 -6.15 -16.21 -17.41
C TYR A 43 -5.74 -17.49 -16.67
N ILE A 44 -4.72 -17.42 -15.81
CA ILE A 44 -4.30 -18.58 -15.01
C ILE A 44 -5.44 -19.05 -14.11
N ARG A 45 -6.18 -18.13 -13.48
CA ARG A 45 -7.34 -18.50 -12.66
C ARG A 45 -8.50 -19.08 -13.45
N SER A 46 -8.68 -18.75 -14.74
CA SER A 46 -9.80 -19.32 -15.51
C SER A 46 -9.65 -20.82 -15.75
N ALA A 47 -8.44 -21.38 -15.61
CA ALA A 47 -8.22 -22.81 -15.69
C ALA A 47 -8.72 -23.58 -14.45
N VAL A 48 -9.01 -22.91 -13.33
CA VAL A 48 -9.46 -23.57 -12.09
C VAL A 48 -10.76 -24.34 -12.30
N ILE A 49 -11.76 -23.71 -12.92
CA ILE A 49 -13.08 -24.33 -13.08
C ILE A 49 -13.01 -25.60 -13.97
N PRO A 50 -12.47 -25.55 -15.21
CA PRO A 50 -12.35 -26.75 -16.03
C PRO A 50 -11.52 -27.86 -15.38
N MET A 51 -10.45 -27.51 -14.65
CA MET A 51 -9.64 -28.50 -13.94
C MET A 51 -10.38 -29.15 -12.76
N LEU A 52 -11.28 -28.42 -12.08
CA LEU A 52 -12.14 -29.01 -11.04
C LEU A 52 -13.22 -29.91 -11.66
N GLU A 53 -13.78 -29.54 -12.81
CA GLU A 53 -14.75 -30.35 -13.54
C GLU A 53 -14.15 -31.69 -14.03
N ASN A 54 -12.84 -31.72 -14.28
CA ASN A 54 -12.11 -32.96 -14.64
C ASN A 54 -12.00 -34.01 -13.52
N ILE A 55 -12.42 -33.71 -12.27
CA ILE A 55 -12.23 -34.62 -11.12
C ILE A 55 -13.23 -35.79 -11.12
N ALA A 56 -14.50 -35.51 -11.43
CA ALA A 56 -15.60 -36.47 -11.25
C ALA A 56 -15.76 -37.41 -12.47
N LEU A 57 -14.70 -38.14 -12.79
CA LEU A 57 -14.70 -39.11 -13.90
C LEU A 57 -15.60 -40.32 -13.60
N TRP A 58 -16.12 -40.95 -14.65
CA TRP A 58 -17.05 -42.07 -14.53
C TRP A 58 -16.31 -43.40 -14.30
N HIS A 59 -16.71 -44.14 -13.25
CA HIS A 59 -16.18 -45.47 -12.88
C HIS A 59 -14.64 -45.51 -12.77
N GLU A 60 -13.98 -46.46 -13.45
CA GLU A 60 -12.51 -46.59 -13.42
C GLU A 60 -11.79 -45.46 -14.17
N ARG A 61 -12.44 -44.85 -15.18
CA ARG A 61 -12.04 -43.63 -15.90
C ARG A 61 -12.89 -43.37 -17.16
N ASP A 62 -13.09 -42.10 -17.50
CA ASP A 62 -13.34 -41.64 -18.87
C ASP A 62 -12.20 -40.72 -19.35
N ILE A 63 -12.20 -40.33 -20.62
CA ILE A 63 -11.09 -39.59 -21.26
C ILE A 63 -11.39 -38.10 -21.49
N SER A 64 -12.52 -37.57 -21.00
CA SER A 64 -12.94 -36.18 -21.24
C SER A 64 -11.89 -35.15 -20.81
N HIS A 65 -11.27 -35.38 -19.65
CA HIS A 65 -10.19 -34.57 -19.07
C HIS A 65 -9.00 -34.36 -20.02
N SER A 66 -8.71 -35.33 -20.91
CA SER A 66 -7.52 -35.28 -21.77
C SER A 66 -7.53 -34.09 -22.73
N SER A 67 -8.70 -33.73 -23.27
CA SER A 67 -8.80 -32.59 -24.21
C SER A 67 -8.58 -31.25 -23.50
N VAL A 68 -9.13 -31.11 -22.29
CA VAL A 68 -8.97 -29.93 -21.42
C VAL A 68 -7.52 -29.77 -20.97
N GLU A 69 -6.89 -30.85 -20.51
CA GLU A 69 -5.52 -30.84 -20.01
C GLU A 69 -4.49 -30.55 -21.10
N ARG A 70 -4.69 -31.05 -22.32
CA ARG A 70 -3.81 -30.77 -23.46
C ARG A 70 -3.70 -29.28 -23.78
N ILE A 71 -4.75 -28.52 -23.52
CA ILE A 71 -4.77 -27.08 -23.74
C ILE A 71 -4.26 -26.39 -22.47
N LEU A 72 -4.95 -26.59 -21.35
CA LEU A 72 -4.77 -25.76 -20.17
C LEU A 72 -3.51 -26.10 -19.36
N ALA A 73 -3.05 -27.35 -19.33
CA ALA A 73 -1.85 -27.70 -18.56
C ALA A 73 -0.57 -27.01 -19.09
N PRO A 74 -0.24 -27.08 -20.40
CA PRO A 74 0.90 -26.32 -20.93
C PRO A 74 0.67 -24.81 -20.86
N ASP A 75 -0.52 -24.35 -21.20
CA ASP A 75 -0.85 -22.92 -21.21
C ASP A 75 -0.67 -22.25 -19.83
N VAL A 76 -1.19 -22.87 -18.77
CA VAL A 76 -1.09 -22.35 -17.40
C VAL A 76 0.35 -22.40 -16.90
N THR A 77 1.08 -23.48 -17.16
CA THR A 77 2.48 -23.61 -16.71
C THR A 77 3.41 -22.62 -17.42
N ILE A 78 3.25 -22.45 -18.73
CA ILE A 78 3.98 -21.44 -19.52
C ILE A 78 3.60 -20.02 -19.06
N GLY A 79 2.30 -19.74 -18.92
CA GLY A 79 1.80 -18.44 -18.48
C GLY A 79 2.29 -18.07 -17.09
N LEU A 80 2.31 -19.02 -16.16
CA LEU A 80 2.81 -18.83 -14.80
C LEU A 80 4.34 -18.62 -14.78
N ASN A 81 5.09 -19.44 -15.51
CA ASN A 81 6.55 -19.28 -15.62
C ASN A 81 6.91 -17.88 -16.15
N PHE A 82 6.22 -17.42 -17.19
CA PHE A 82 6.40 -16.09 -17.73
C PHE A 82 6.03 -15.00 -16.70
N ALA A 83 4.90 -15.15 -16.01
CA ALA A 83 4.46 -14.20 -14.98
C ALA A 83 5.49 -14.07 -13.84
N ILE A 84 6.02 -15.19 -13.34
CA ILE A 84 7.04 -15.19 -12.27
C ILE A 84 8.30 -14.49 -12.74
N ASN A 85 8.85 -14.87 -13.90
CA ASN A 85 10.07 -14.25 -14.43
C ASN A 85 9.91 -12.75 -14.66
N ARG A 86 8.75 -12.32 -15.18
CA ARG A 86 8.43 -10.91 -15.37
C ARG A 86 8.28 -10.16 -14.04
N ALA A 87 7.59 -10.76 -13.05
CA ALA A 87 7.42 -10.17 -11.72
C ALA A 87 8.77 -10.00 -11.01
N THR A 88 9.64 -11.00 -11.06
CA THR A 88 11.01 -10.91 -10.52
C THR A 88 11.76 -9.75 -11.14
N LYS A 89 11.80 -9.66 -12.48
CA LYS A 89 12.47 -8.55 -13.18
C LYS A 89 11.87 -7.19 -12.84
N LEU A 90 10.54 -7.11 -12.68
CA LEU A 90 9.85 -5.88 -12.28
C LEU A 90 10.30 -5.43 -10.90
N ILE A 91 10.29 -6.33 -9.92
CA ILE A 91 10.66 -5.99 -8.53
C ILE A 91 12.15 -5.66 -8.42
N SER A 92 13.03 -6.42 -9.07
CA SER A 92 14.48 -6.17 -9.05
C SER A 92 14.87 -4.83 -9.65
N ASN A 93 14.06 -4.27 -10.56
CA ASN A 93 14.34 -2.99 -11.22
C ASN A 93 13.37 -1.87 -10.80
N LEU A 94 12.52 -2.11 -9.80
CA LEU A 94 11.51 -1.15 -9.39
C LEU A 94 12.18 0.11 -8.83
N LYS A 95 11.84 1.28 -9.37
CA LYS A 95 12.32 2.55 -8.82
C LYS A 95 11.45 2.93 -7.64
N VAL A 96 12.07 3.20 -6.50
CA VAL A 96 11.40 3.63 -5.26
C VAL A 96 11.78 5.08 -4.98
N TYR A 97 10.81 5.89 -4.55
CA TYR A 97 11.00 7.33 -4.29
C TYR A 97 10.69 7.67 -2.83
N PRO A 98 11.64 7.49 -1.89
CA PRO A 98 11.44 7.79 -0.47
C PRO A 98 11.00 9.23 -0.20
N GLU A 99 11.52 10.20 -0.96
CA GLU A 99 11.12 11.62 -0.84
C GLU A 99 9.64 11.83 -1.16
N ASN A 100 9.10 11.13 -2.16
CA ASN A 100 7.67 11.20 -2.49
C ASN A 100 6.83 10.51 -1.42
N MET A 101 7.30 9.38 -0.87
CA MET A 101 6.62 8.71 0.25
C MET A 101 6.51 9.64 1.46
N LYS A 102 7.61 10.33 1.81
CA LYS A 102 7.64 11.28 2.93
C LYS A 102 6.75 12.50 2.65
N LYS A 103 6.76 13.02 1.42
CA LYS A 103 5.85 14.09 1.00
C LYS A 103 4.39 13.64 1.15
N ASN A 104 4.05 12.44 0.68
CA ASN A 104 2.69 11.90 0.70
C ASN A 104 2.19 11.66 2.12
N LEU A 105 3.04 11.13 3.01
CA LEU A 105 2.74 11.00 4.44
C LEU A 105 2.34 12.34 5.06
N ASN A 106 2.94 13.43 4.60
CA ASN A 106 2.71 14.78 5.10
C ASN A 106 1.64 15.56 4.31
N LEU A 107 0.93 14.97 3.35
CA LEU A 107 -0.11 15.66 2.56
C LEU A 107 -1.23 16.26 3.42
N LEU A 108 -1.50 15.64 4.57
CA LEU A 108 -2.50 16.09 5.53
C LEU A 108 -1.85 16.78 6.74
N ASN A 109 -0.65 17.34 6.60
CA ASN A 109 0.02 18.20 7.58
C ASN A 109 0.01 17.66 9.02
N GLY A 110 0.25 16.36 9.18
CA GLY A 110 0.33 15.71 10.49
C GLY A 110 -0.98 15.12 11.02
N LEU A 111 -2.10 15.20 10.29
CA LEU A 111 -3.36 14.57 10.71
C LEU A 111 -3.25 13.05 10.92
N VAL A 112 -2.27 12.41 10.31
CA VAL A 112 -1.93 10.99 10.53
C VAL A 112 -1.62 10.67 12.01
N PHE A 113 -1.23 11.67 12.80
CA PHE A 113 -0.93 11.54 14.24
C PHE A 113 -2.16 11.77 15.14
N SER A 114 -3.33 12.06 14.59
CA SER A 114 -4.56 12.36 15.35
C SER A 114 -4.94 11.27 16.36
N GLN A 115 -4.84 10.00 15.97
CA GLN A 115 -5.10 8.88 16.86
C GLN A 115 -4.08 8.79 18.00
N ALA A 116 -2.79 9.00 17.72
CA ALA A 116 -1.75 8.96 18.75
C ALA A 116 -1.97 10.06 19.81
N LEU A 117 -2.38 11.26 19.36
CA LEU A 117 -2.76 12.33 20.27
C LEU A 117 -4.00 11.96 21.10
N LEU A 118 -5.05 11.42 20.47
CA LEU A 118 -6.28 11.01 21.15
C LEU A 118 -5.99 10.01 22.28
N LEU A 119 -5.19 8.97 21.98
CA LEU A 119 -4.83 7.96 22.97
C LEU A 119 -3.97 8.52 24.09
N GLU A 120 -3.00 9.40 23.78
CA GLU A 120 -2.20 10.04 24.83
C GLU A 120 -3.07 10.85 25.81
N LEU A 121 -4.04 11.61 25.29
CA LEU A 121 -4.93 12.42 26.11
C LEU A 121 -5.77 11.56 27.05
N ILE A 122 -6.31 10.46 26.56
CA ILE A 122 -7.15 9.56 27.34
C ILE A 122 -6.32 8.75 28.33
N GLU A 123 -5.33 8.00 27.84
CA GLU A 123 -4.66 6.96 28.62
C GLU A 123 -3.63 7.50 29.60
N LYS A 124 -2.97 8.62 29.26
CA LYS A 124 -1.85 9.14 30.04
C LYS A 124 -2.12 10.49 30.68
N LYS A 125 -2.99 11.30 30.09
CA LYS A 125 -3.37 12.60 30.66
C LYS A 125 -4.72 12.57 31.38
N GLY A 126 -5.44 11.46 31.33
CA GLY A 126 -6.70 11.27 32.07
C GLY A 126 -7.84 12.15 31.57
N VAL A 127 -7.77 12.64 30.33
CA VAL A 127 -8.84 13.42 29.73
C VAL A 127 -10.00 12.49 29.38
N ASP A 128 -11.22 12.91 29.72
CA ASP A 128 -12.43 12.18 29.32
C ASP A 128 -12.47 11.93 27.81
N ARG A 129 -12.93 10.73 27.42
CA ARG A 129 -12.91 10.27 26.02
C ARG A 129 -13.69 11.18 25.09
N GLN A 130 -14.87 11.64 25.52
CA GLN A 130 -15.70 12.52 24.68
C GLN A 130 -14.99 13.85 24.49
N THR A 131 -14.45 14.40 25.57
CA THR A 131 -13.67 15.64 25.53
C THR A 131 -12.44 15.54 24.62
N ALA A 132 -11.66 14.46 24.75
CA ALA A 132 -10.48 14.23 23.93
C ALA A 132 -10.82 14.08 22.44
N TYR A 133 -11.90 13.36 22.13
CA TYR A 133 -12.40 13.19 20.77
C TYR A 133 -12.81 14.53 20.16
N ASP A 134 -13.63 15.32 20.87
CA ASP A 134 -14.11 16.62 20.41
C ASP A 134 -12.96 17.60 20.16
N VAL A 135 -11.92 17.55 20.99
CA VAL A 135 -10.72 18.36 20.79
C VAL A 135 -9.97 17.94 19.53
N VAL A 136 -9.65 16.65 19.40
CA VAL A 136 -8.89 16.15 18.25
C VAL A 136 -9.66 16.36 16.95
N GLN A 137 -10.96 16.05 16.93
CA GLN A 137 -11.82 16.21 15.76
C GLN A 137 -11.93 17.67 15.34
N LYS A 138 -12.21 18.59 16.27
CA LYS A 138 -12.32 20.02 15.95
C LYS A 138 -11.05 20.55 15.31
N ASN A 139 -9.90 20.27 15.90
CA ASN A 139 -8.61 20.75 15.40
C ASN A 139 -8.21 20.05 14.08
N ALA A 140 -8.54 18.77 13.93
CA ALA A 140 -8.32 18.05 12.68
C ALA A 140 -9.14 18.66 11.52
N MET A 141 -10.40 19.00 11.78
CA MET A 141 -11.26 19.67 10.79
C MET A 141 -10.79 21.08 10.44
N THR A 142 -10.18 21.80 11.40
CA THR A 142 -9.52 23.09 11.11
C THR A 142 -8.38 22.88 10.11
N VAL A 143 -7.47 21.94 10.37
CA VAL A 143 -6.35 21.63 9.45
C VAL A 143 -6.86 21.21 8.07
N TRP A 144 -7.92 20.41 8.00
CA TRP A 144 -8.49 20.00 6.73
C TRP A 144 -8.94 21.21 5.87
N LYS A 145 -9.49 22.23 6.51
CA LYS A 145 -9.98 23.45 5.85
C LYS A 145 -8.85 24.45 5.55
N THR A 146 -7.93 24.67 6.49
CA THR A 146 -6.93 25.74 6.40
C THR A 146 -5.59 25.27 5.84
N LYS A 147 -5.34 23.96 5.82
CA LYS A 147 -4.04 23.35 5.50
C LYS A 147 -2.90 23.85 6.42
N GLU A 148 -3.22 24.30 7.63
CA GLU A 148 -2.21 24.58 8.65
C GLU A 148 -1.55 23.29 9.15
N ASN A 149 -0.43 23.43 9.87
CA ASN A 149 0.22 22.30 10.53
C ASN A 149 -0.60 21.84 11.74
N PHE A 150 -0.91 20.54 11.84
CA PHE A 150 -1.76 20.02 12.92
C PHE A 150 -1.16 20.19 14.32
N LEU A 151 0.17 20.09 14.45
CA LEU A 151 0.86 20.33 15.72
C LEU A 151 0.66 21.77 16.18
N ASP A 152 0.79 22.74 15.27
CA ASP A 152 0.64 24.16 15.58
C ASP A 152 -0.81 24.53 15.90
N VAL A 153 -1.79 23.92 15.22
CA VAL A 153 -3.22 24.09 15.52
C VAL A 153 -3.54 23.56 16.92
N ILE A 154 -3.07 22.36 17.26
CA ILE A 154 -3.32 21.75 18.58
C ILE A 154 -2.73 22.57 19.72
N LYS A 155 -1.52 23.12 19.55
CA LYS A 155 -0.88 23.98 20.56
C LYS A 155 -1.68 25.22 20.93
N LYS A 156 -2.52 25.71 20.00
CA LYS A 156 -3.39 26.88 20.23
C LYS A 156 -4.66 26.52 21.01
N ASP A 157 -5.03 25.24 21.10
CA ASP A 157 -6.25 24.83 21.81
C ASP A 157 -6.04 24.88 23.34
N LYS A 158 -6.76 25.79 23.99
CA LYS A 158 -6.70 26.00 25.44
C LYS A 158 -7.07 24.77 26.27
N ARG A 159 -7.83 23.82 25.70
CA ARG A 159 -8.20 22.56 26.38
C ARG A 159 -7.05 21.56 26.44
N ILE A 160 -6.00 21.78 25.66
CA ILE A 160 -4.79 20.94 25.57
C ILE A 160 -3.59 21.67 26.18
N ASN A 161 -3.56 22.99 26.05
CA ASN A 161 -2.54 23.83 26.64
C ASN A 161 -2.54 23.66 28.17
N GLY A 162 -1.43 23.13 28.71
CA GLY A 162 -1.28 22.78 30.14
C GLY A 162 -1.57 21.33 30.50
N VAL A 163 -2.24 20.55 29.63
CA VAL A 163 -2.47 19.11 29.83
C VAL A 163 -1.28 18.28 29.32
N ILE A 164 -0.74 18.68 28.17
CA ILE A 164 0.41 18.03 27.54
C ILE A 164 1.45 19.09 27.19
N SER A 165 2.71 18.80 27.50
CA SER A 165 3.80 19.74 27.20
C SER A 165 4.12 19.76 25.71
N ASP A 166 4.69 20.89 25.27
CA ASP A 166 5.21 21.05 23.90
C ASP A 166 6.23 19.97 23.51
N SER A 167 7.02 19.49 24.48
CA SER A 167 8.01 18.44 24.27
C SER A 167 7.37 17.07 24.01
N GLU A 168 6.28 16.76 24.74
CA GLU A 168 5.53 15.52 24.58
C GLU A 168 4.74 15.52 23.26
N LEU A 169 4.11 16.65 22.91
CA LEU A 169 3.45 16.82 21.62
C LEU A 169 4.42 16.61 20.45
N LYS A 170 5.62 17.21 20.50
CA LYS A 170 6.66 16.99 19.47
C LYS A 170 7.08 15.52 19.38
N LYS A 171 7.18 14.81 20.52
CA LYS A 171 7.51 13.38 20.54
C LYS A 171 6.41 12.53 19.93
N LEU A 172 5.14 12.87 20.13
CA LEU A 172 4.01 12.15 19.53
C LEU A 172 3.98 12.27 18.01
N PHE A 173 4.24 13.47 17.49
CA PHE A 173 4.23 13.80 16.06
C PHE A 173 5.52 13.35 15.34
N ASN A 174 6.07 12.21 15.75
CA ASN A 174 7.29 11.63 15.18
C ASN A 174 6.96 10.31 14.49
N GLU A 175 7.19 10.26 13.17
CA GLU A 175 6.96 9.08 12.32
C GLU A 175 7.71 7.82 12.81
N LYS A 176 8.88 7.99 13.45
CA LYS A 176 9.67 6.88 14.01
C LYS A 176 8.91 6.08 15.06
N ASN A 177 7.89 6.65 15.71
CA ASN A 177 7.07 5.92 16.66
C ASN A 177 6.35 4.73 16.03
N TYR A 178 5.99 4.83 14.75
CA TYR A 178 5.32 3.77 14.00
C TYR A 178 6.28 2.72 13.44
N LEU A 179 7.59 2.99 13.49
CA LEU A 179 8.64 2.12 12.94
C LEU A 179 9.30 1.23 14.01
N LYS A 180 8.92 1.37 15.29
CA LYS A 180 9.55 0.67 16.44
C LYS A 180 9.55 -0.86 16.36
N LYS A 181 8.65 -1.45 15.56
CA LYS A 181 8.50 -2.91 15.43
C LYS A 181 9.02 -3.45 14.10
N ILE A 182 9.65 -2.62 13.26
CA ILE A 182 10.18 -3.08 11.97
C ILE A 182 11.20 -4.20 12.16
N ASP A 183 12.19 -4.04 13.03
CA ASP A 183 13.23 -5.07 13.24
C ASP A 183 12.63 -6.40 13.72
N TYR A 184 11.64 -6.32 14.62
CA TYR A 184 10.90 -7.51 15.07
C TYR A 184 10.19 -8.20 13.91
N ILE A 185 9.48 -7.45 13.05
CA ILE A 185 8.79 -8.02 11.87
C ILE A 185 9.82 -8.66 10.92
N PHE A 186 10.93 -7.96 10.64
CA PHE A 186 11.99 -8.48 9.77
C PHE A 186 12.58 -9.78 10.31
N SER A 187 12.84 -9.87 11.62
CA SER A 187 13.36 -11.10 12.25
C SER A 187 12.42 -12.31 12.17
N LYS A 188 11.11 -12.08 11.98
CA LYS A 188 10.11 -13.15 11.83
C LYS A 188 9.98 -13.64 10.38
N VAL A 189 10.24 -12.76 9.42
CA VAL A 189 10.07 -13.05 7.99
C VAL A 189 11.38 -13.52 7.36
N PHE A 190 12.47 -12.82 7.64
CA PHE A 190 13.80 -13.15 7.14
C PHE A 190 14.56 -13.88 8.25
N LYS A 191 14.86 -15.17 8.02
CA LYS A 191 15.88 -15.87 8.81
C LYS A 191 17.23 -15.25 8.47
N ILE A 192 17.61 -14.22 9.21
CA ILE A 192 18.98 -13.68 9.23
C ILE A 192 19.78 -14.49 10.23
#